data_AF-F5W006-F1
#
_entry.id   AF-F5W006-F1
#
_cell.length_a   1.000
_cell.length_b   1.000
_cell.length_c   1.000
_cell.angle_alpha   90.00
_cell.angle_beta   90.00
_cell.angle_gamma   90.00
#
_symmetry.space_group_name_H-M   'P 1'
#
loop_
_entity.id
_entity.type
_entity.pdbx_description
1 polymer ?
#
loop_
_entity_poly.entity_id
_entity_poly.type
_entity_poly.pdbx_seq_one_letter_code
_entity_poly.pdbx_strand_id
1 'polypeptide(L)'
;MNEPNILSQLFGVSLTFIGIFAIMLFTCRYEDKQEEKPTTIIEEAEDFREVARRNLKNCDRKSTYDTQPPVGLSSTIDDLPSDLKMCVEDYDRLANDYQEEARNNDILKRQNTSLLEENGRLLYKKMTMDFRKNQRKWGARA
;
A
#
# COMPACT_ATOMS: atom_id res chain seq x y z
N MET A 1 -3.36 58.51 -27.23
CA MET A 1 -3.14 57.08 -26.93
C MET A 1 -4.53 56.45 -26.89
N ASN A 2 -4.84 55.49 -27.77
CA ASN A 2 -6.15 54.83 -27.77
C ASN A 2 -6.12 53.68 -26.77
N GLU A 3 -6.82 53.84 -25.66
CA GLU A 3 -6.99 52.78 -24.68
C GLU A 3 -7.83 51.64 -25.30
N PRO A 4 -7.39 50.38 -25.15
CA PRO A 4 -8.16 49.26 -25.67
C PRO A 4 -9.48 49.13 -24.92
N ASN A 5 -10.58 49.06 -25.68
CA ASN A 5 -11.92 48.86 -25.14
C ASN A 5 -11.97 47.56 -24.32
N ILE A 6 -12.53 47.60 -23.11
CA ILE A 6 -12.68 46.47 -22.17
C ILE A 6 -13.26 45.23 -22.87
N LEU A 7 -14.18 45.44 -23.83
CA LEU A 7 -14.78 44.37 -24.62
C LEU A 7 -13.71 43.59 -25.43
N SER A 8 -12.77 44.29 -26.05
CA SER A 8 -11.68 43.67 -26.84
C SER A 8 -10.73 42.84 -25.98
N GLN A 9 -10.47 43.28 -24.74
CA GLN A 9 -9.66 42.52 -23.79
C GLN A 9 -10.37 41.24 -23.33
N LEU A 10 -11.66 41.31 -23.02
CA LEU A 10 -12.45 40.14 -22.64
C LEU A 10 -12.53 39.10 -23.77
N PHE A 11 -12.69 39.54 -25.02
CA PHE A 11 -12.64 38.64 -26.18
C PHE A 11 -11.27 37.99 -26.35
N GLY A 12 -10.18 38.74 -26.16
CA GLY A 12 -8.82 38.19 -26.20
C GLY A 12 -8.60 37.09 -25.16
N VAL A 13 -9.00 37.35 -23.91
CA VAL A 13 -8.89 36.36 -22.82
C VAL A 13 -9.75 35.13 -23.10
N SER A 14 -11.00 35.30 -23.54
CA SER A 14 -11.88 34.18 -23.87
C SER A 14 -11.30 33.28 -24.97
N LEU A 15 -10.74 33.86 -26.03
CA LEU A 15 -10.14 33.11 -27.12
C LEU A 15 -8.90 32.32 -26.66
N THR A 16 -8.08 32.90 -25.77
CA THR A 16 -6.92 32.18 -25.19
C THR A 16 -7.34 30.98 -24.35
N PHE A 17 -8.39 31.11 -23.52
CA PHE A 17 -8.91 30.00 -22.72
C PHE A 17 -9.46 28.86 -23.59
N ILE A 18 -10.21 29.18 -24.64
CA ILE A 18 -10.76 28.19 -25.58
C ILE A 18 -9.63 27.46 -26.31
N GLY A 19 -8.58 28.18 -26.75
CA GLY A 19 -7.43 27.59 -27.42
C GLY A 19 -6.66 26.60 -26.53
N ILE A 20 -6.38 26.97 -25.27
CA ILE A 20 -5.69 26.08 -24.31
C ILE A 20 -6.54 24.84 -24.03
N PHE A 21 -7.86 25.01 -23.86
CA PHE A 21 -8.77 23.91 -23.60
C PHE A 21 -8.84 22.90 -24.76
N ALA A 22 -8.87 23.39 -26.01
CA ALA A 22 -8.85 22.54 -27.19
C ALA A 22 -7.55 21.72 -27.31
N ILE A 23 -6.39 22.33 -27.03
CA ILE A 23 -5.09 21.65 -27.02
C ILE A 23 -5.06 20.56 -25.95
N MET A 24 -5.52 20.86 -24.73
CA MET A 24 -5.56 19.88 -23.63
C MET A 24 -6.41 18.65 -23.99
N LEU A 25 -7.60 18.86 -24.56
CA LEU A 25 -8.45 17.75 -25.03
C LEU A 25 -7.77 16.91 -26.11
N PHE A 26 -7.00 17.55 -26.99
CA PHE A 26 -6.30 16.85 -28.06
C PHE A 26 -5.14 16.01 -27.54
N THR A 27 -4.36 16.53 -26.58
CA THR A 27 -3.28 15.80 -25.90
C THR A 27 -3.81 14.54 -25.21
N CYS A 28 -4.90 14.68 -24.44
CA CYS A 28 -5.53 13.55 -23.74
C CYS A 28 -5.94 12.43 -24.70
N ARG A 29 -6.49 12.77 -25.88
CA ARG A 29 -6.91 11.80 -26.90
C ARG A 29 -5.75 11.16 -27.66
N TYR A 30 -4.58 11.78 -27.66
CA TYR A 30 -3.38 11.27 -28.33
C TYR A 30 -2.59 10.32 -27.41
N GLU A 31 -2.62 10.56 -26.10
CA GLU A 31 -2.02 9.70 -25.08
C GLU A 31 -2.75 8.34 -25.01
N ASP A 32 -4.09 8.34 -24.94
CA ASP A 32 -4.91 7.11 -24.91
C ASP A 32 -4.60 6.15 -26.08
N LYS A 33 -4.23 6.68 -27.26
CA LYS A 33 -3.97 5.87 -28.47
C LYS A 33 -2.53 5.33 -28.58
N GLN A 34 -1.59 5.88 -27.80
CA GLN A 34 -0.20 5.41 -27.80
C GLN A 34 0.04 4.30 -26.78
N GLU A 35 -0.73 4.25 -25.69
CA GLU A 35 -0.58 3.19 -24.68
C GLU A 35 -1.00 1.80 -25.20
N GLU A 36 -1.86 1.71 -26.21
CA GLU A 36 -2.33 0.43 -26.75
C GLU A 36 -1.37 -0.28 -27.73
N LYS A 37 -0.30 0.36 -28.22
CA LYS A 37 0.42 -0.11 -29.42
C LYS A 37 1.86 -0.64 -29.31
N PRO A 38 2.66 -0.48 -28.24
CA PRO A 38 4.05 -0.92 -28.31
C PRO A 38 4.30 -2.40 -27.95
N THR A 39 3.32 -3.15 -27.44
CA THR A 39 3.53 -4.52 -26.91
C THR A 39 2.99 -5.64 -27.80
N THR A 40 2.40 -5.31 -28.95
CA THR A 40 1.69 -6.30 -29.81
C THR A 40 2.60 -7.10 -30.75
N ILE A 41 3.92 -7.10 -30.53
CA ILE A 41 4.86 -7.90 -31.30
C ILE A 41 5.73 -8.62 -30.26
N ILE A 42 5.75 -9.96 -30.28
CA ILE A 42 6.38 -10.90 -29.32
C ILE A 42 5.43 -11.40 -28.21
N GLU A 43 4.33 -12.06 -28.58
CA GLU A 43 3.93 -13.38 -28.04
C GLU A 43 2.58 -13.74 -28.65
N GLU A 44 2.61 -14.78 -29.45
CA GLU A 44 1.46 -15.36 -30.11
C GLU A 44 0.56 -16.04 -29.05
N ALA A 45 -0.48 -15.31 -28.64
CA ALA A 45 -1.81 -15.81 -28.25
C ALA A 45 -1.99 -16.68 -26.98
N GLU A 46 -1.04 -16.74 -26.04
CA GLU A 46 -1.33 -17.21 -24.67
C GLU A 46 -0.96 -16.11 -23.66
N ASP A 47 -1.89 -15.76 -22.77
CA ASP A 47 -1.61 -14.86 -21.64
C ASP A 47 -0.46 -15.49 -20.83
N PHE A 48 0.66 -14.77 -20.65
CA PHE A 48 1.82 -15.21 -19.87
C PHE A 48 1.40 -15.83 -18.53
N ARG A 49 0.34 -15.31 -17.93
CA ARG A 49 -0.22 -15.81 -16.68
C ARG A 49 -0.78 -17.23 -16.77
N GLU A 50 -1.39 -17.59 -17.89
CA GLU A 50 -1.90 -18.94 -18.16
C GLU A 50 -0.76 -19.92 -18.39
N VAL A 51 0.26 -19.51 -19.16
CA VAL A 51 1.48 -20.29 -19.38
C VAL A 51 2.21 -20.54 -18.05
N ALA A 52 2.41 -19.48 -17.25
CA ALA A 52 3.03 -19.58 -15.94
C ALA A 52 2.24 -20.51 -15.01
N ARG A 53 0.91 -20.44 -14.99
CA ARG A 53 0.06 -21.36 -14.21
C ARG A 53 0.16 -22.79 -14.67
N ARG A 54 0.11 -23.05 -15.98
CA ARG A 54 0.23 -24.39 -16.55
C ARG A 54 1.59 -24.99 -16.22
N ASN A 55 2.66 -24.21 -16.34
CA ASN A 55 4.02 -24.61 -15.96
C ASN A 55 4.14 -24.84 -14.46
N LEU A 56 3.62 -23.96 -13.60
CA LEU A 56 3.60 -24.18 -12.14
C LEU A 56 2.80 -25.43 -11.72
N LYS A 57 1.73 -25.77 -12.46
CA LYS A 57 0.91 -26.96 -12.21
C LYS A 57 1.61 -28.24 -12.68
N ASN A 58 2.34 -28.17 -13.79
CA ASN A 58 3.02 -29.31 -14.41
C ASN A 58 4.51 -29.42 -14.01
N CYS A 59 5.03 -28.46 -13.25
CA CYS A 59 6.39 -28.48 -12.72
C CYS A 59 6.55 -29.69 -11.80
N ASP A 60 7.65 -30.43 -11.96
CA ASP A 60 8.05 -31.41 -10.97
C ASP A 60 8.30 -30.67 -9.65
N ARG A 61 7.39 -30.83 -8.70
CA ARG A 61 7.49 -30.19 -7.38
C ARG A 61 8.63 -30.77 -6.54
N LYS A 62 9.24 -31.85 -7.01
CA LYS A 62 10.43 -32.40 -6.37
C LYS A 62 11.56 -31.43 -6.55
N SER A 63 12.13 -31.01 -5.43
CA SER A 63 13.39 -30.30 -5.43
C SER A 63 14.45 -31.19 -6.04
N THR A 64 15.45 -30.61 -6.73
CA THR A 64 16.62 -31.36 -7.19
C THR A 64 17.26 -32.15 -6.04
N TYR A 65 17.19 -31.60 -4.82
CA TYR A 65 17.63 -32.21 -3.57
C TYR A 65 16.86 -33.49 -3.18
N ASP A 66 15.61 -33.66 -3.62
CA ASP A 66 14.78 -34.83 -3.29
C ASP A 66 15.18 -36.08 -4.10
N THR A 67 15.77 -35.88 -5.28
CA THR A 67 16.18 -36.97 -6.19
C THR A 67 17.69 -37.17 -6.23
N GLN A 68 18.45 -36.09 -6.04
CA GLN A 68 19.91 -36.08 -6.02
C GLN A 68 20.38 -35.22 -4.84
N PRO A 69 20.33 -35.76 -3.61
CA PRO A 69 20.84 -35.04 -2.45
C PRO A 69 22.35 -34.77 -2.64
N PRO A 70 22.83 -33.59 -2.20
CA PRO A 70 24.22 -33.20 -2.35
C PRO A 70 25.10 -34.18 -1.57
N VAL A 71 26.02 -34.82 -2.28
CA VAL A 71 26.97 -35.75 -1.69
C VAL A 71 28.08 -34.95 -1.00
N GLY A 72 28.31 -35.18 0.29
CA GLY A 72 29.37 -34.53 1.07
C GLY A 72 28.92 -33.37 1.97
N LEU A 73 27.64 -32.99 1.95
CA LEU A 73 27.04 -32.18 3.02
C LEU A 73 26.39 -33.08 4.07
N SER A 74 26.37 -32.64 5.32
CA SER A 74 25.69 -33.33 6.40
C SER A 74 24.18 -33.33 6.12
N SER A 75 23.55 -34.51 6.14
CA SER A 75 22.13 -34.69 5.82
C SER A 75 21.20 -34.23 6.94
N THR A 76 21.72 -34.17 8.17
CA THR A 76 20.96 -33.88 9.38
C THR A 76 21.66 -32.81 10.19
N ILE A 77 20.88 -31.99 10.93
CA ILE A 77 21.41 -31.03 11.91
C ILE A 77 22.34 -31.72 12.91
N ASP A 78 22.07 -32.98 13.25
CA ASP A 78 22.92 -33.78 14.15
C ASP A 78 24.32 -34.06 13.59
N ASP A 79 24.48 -34.04 12.27
CA ASP A 79 25.74 -34.29 11.58
C ASP A 79 26.57 -33.00 11.41
N LEU A 80 26.07 -31.82 11.83
CA LEU A 80 26.82 -30.56 11.78
C LEU A 80 27.99 -30.55 12.79
N PRO A 81 29.13 -29.94 12.42
CA PRO A 81 30.16 -29.52 13.37
C PRO A 81 29.59 -28.69 14.53
N SER A 82 30.15 -28.84 15.73
CA SER A 82 29.69 -28.18 16.95
C SER A 82 29.53 -26.66 16.79
N ASP A 83 30.47 -26.01 16.12
CA ASP A 83 30.45 -24.55 15.91
C ASP A 83 29.22 -24.11 15.10
N LEU A 84 28.82 -24.91 14.10
CA LEU A 84 27.64 -24.62 13.27
C LEU A 84 26.34 -24.94 14.00
N LYS A 85 26.30 -25.97 14.86
CA LYS A 85 25.13 -26.25 15.72
C LYS A 85 24.81 -25.08 16.64
N MET A 86 25.84 -24.51 17.27
CA MET A 86 25.70 -23.33 18.12
C MET A 86 25.14 -22.14 17.33
N CYS A 87 25.59 -21.92 16.09
CA CYS A 87 25.02 -20.88 15.23
C CYS A 87 23.54 -21.12 14.92
N VAL A 88 23.15 -22.36 14.62
CA VAL A 88 21.74 -22.70 14.35
C VAL A 88 20.87 -22.43 15.58
N GLU A 89 21.31 -22.87 16.76
CA GLU A 89 20.59 -22.63 18.02
C GLU A 89 20.45 -21.13 18.33
N ASP A 90 21.48 -20.34 18.05
CA ASP A 90 21.46 -18.88 18.26
C ASP A 90 20.47 -18.20 17.30
N TYR A 91 20.43 -18.61 16.03
CA TYR A 91 19.45 -18.11 15.07
C TYR A 91 18.02 -18.51 15.44
N ASP A 92 17.80 -19.75 15.89
CA ASP A 92 16.48 -20.20 16.35
C ASP A 92 16.00 -19.39 17.56
N ARG A 93 16.91 -19.10 18.50
CA ARG A 93 16.62 -18.24 19.64
C ARG A 93 16.25 -16.83 19.19
N LEU A 94 17.05 -16.23 18.30
CA LEU A 94 16.80 -14.89 17.77
C LEU A 94 15.45 -14.82 17.05
N ALA A 95 15.11 -15.84 16.26
CA ALA A 95 13.83 -15.92 15.56
C ALA A 95 12.65 -15.96 16.55
N ASN A 96 12.78 -16.72 17.65
CA ASN A 96 11.77 -16.78 18.69
C ASN A 96 11.60 -15.44 19.41
N ASP A 97 12.71 -14.79 19.79
CA ASP A 97 12.69 -13.48 20.45
C ASP A 97 11.98 -12.43 19.57
N TYR A 98 12.28 -12.40 18.27
CA TYR A 98 11.60 -11.51 17.32
C TYR A 98 10.10 -11.80 17.19
N GLN A 99 9.69 -13.07 17.18
CA GLN A 99 8.28 -13.44 17.12
C GLN A 99 7.53 -13.02 18.38
N GLU A 100 8.16 -13.14 19.55
CA GLU A 100 7.58 -12.71 20.82
C GLU A 100 7.43 -11.19 20.86
N GLU A 101 8.45 -10.44 20.47
CA GLU A 101 8.40 -8.98 20.38
C GLU A 101 7.34 -8.48 19.38
N ALA A 102 7.22 -9.13 18.22
CA ALA A 102 6.17 -8.83 17.27
C ALA A 102 4.77 -9.03 17.86
N ARG A 103 4.57 -10.12 18.61
CA ARG A 103 3.30 -10.42 19.30
C ARG A 103 3.00 -9.38 20.38
N ASN A 104 4.00 -8.98 21.16
CA ASN A 104 3.86 -7.94 22.18
C ASN A 104 3.48 -6.59 21.57
N ASN A 105 4.13 -6.22 20.47
CA ASN A 105 3.81 -4.99 19.74
C ASN A 105 2.37 -4.99 19.21
N ASP A 106 1.91 -6.11 18.65
CA ASP A 106 0.53 -6.27 18.20
C ASP A 106 -0.48 -6.12 19.34
N ILE A 107 -0.17 -6.65 20.52
CA ILE A 107 -1.01 -6.49 21.72
C ILE A 107 -1.05 -5.02 22.14
N LEU A 108 0.11 -4.34 22.23
CA LEU A 108 0.20 -2.93 22.59
C LEU A 108 -0.55 -2.04 21.59
N LYS A 109 -0.46 -2.34 20.30
CA LYS A 109 -1.19 -1.64 19.25
C LYS A 109 -2.71 -1.72 19.47
N ARG A 110 -3.23 -2.91 19.78
CA ARG A 110 -4.66 -3.12 20.09
C ARG A 110 -5.10 -2.37 21.35
N GLN A 111 -4.27 -2.39 22.40
CA GLN A 111 -4.54 -1.64 23.63
C GLN A 111 -4.58 -0.14 23.37
N ASN A 112 -3.62 0.40 22.62
CA ASN A 112 -3.57 1.82 22.27
C ASN A 112 -4.78 2.24 21.43
N THR A 113 -5.21 1.42 20.47
CA THR A 113 -6.43 1.72 19.69
C THR A 113 -7.68 1.76 20.57
N SER A 114 -7.80 0.81 21.51
CA SER A 114 -8.90 0.77 22.47
C SER A 114 -8.91 2.01 23.38
N LEU A 115 -7.75 2.41 23.90
CA LEU A 115 -7.60 3.60 24.74
C LEU A 115 -7.93 4.89 23.98
N LEU A 116 -7.50 5.01 22.72
CA LEU A 116 -7.82 6.17 21.88
C LEU A 116 -9.33 6.31 21.66
N GLU A 117 -10.02 5.21 21.38
CA GLU A 117 -11.47 5.19 21.21
C GLU A 117 -12.20 5.59 22.50
N GLU A 118 -11.80 5.00 23.63
CA GLU A 118 -12.40 5.32 24.93
C GLU A 118 -12.19 6.79 25.32
N ASN A 119 -10.98 7.31 25.12
CA ASN A 119 -10.66 8.72 25.36
C ASN A 119 -11.50 9.66 24.50
N GLY A 120 -11.66 9.34 23.20
CA GLY A 120 -12.54 10.10 22.30
C GLY A 120 -13.99 10.11 22.77
N ARG A 121 -14.52 8.96 23.18
CA ARG A 121 -15.88 8.83 23.73
C ARG A 121 -16.06 9.62 25.02
N LEU A 122 -15.10 9.56 25.93
CA LEU A 122 -15.13 10.31 27.19
C LEU A 122 -15.08 11.82 26.94
N LEU A 123 -14.25 12.27 26.01
CA LEU A 123 -14.16 13.68 25.61
C LEU A 123 -15.50 14.19 25.08
N TYR A 124 -16.13 13.45 24.16
CA TYR A 124 -17.43 13.81 23.60
C TYR A 124 -18.51 13.89 24.70
N LYS A 125 -18.53 12.92 25.61
CA LYS A 125 -19.45 12.90 26.75
C LYS A 125 -19.25 14.10 27.67
N LYS A 126 -17.99 14.47 27.94
CA LYS A 126 -17.65 15.64 28.77
C LYS A 126 -18.10 16.94 28.11
N MET A 127 -17.76 17.16 26.84
CA MET A 127 -18.18 18.34 26.08
C MET A 127 -19.72 18.47 26.04
N THR A 128 -20.42 17.36 25.85
CA THR A 128 -21.90 17.35 25.87
C THR A 128 -22.46 17.73 27.24
N MET A 129 -21.87 17.22 28.33
CA MET A 129 -22.28 17.58 29.69
C MET A 129 -22.02 19.06 30.01
N ASP A 130 -20.87 19.60 29.58
CA ASP A 130 -20.52 21.00 29.80
C ASP A 130 -21.42 21.94 28.98
N PHE A 131 -21.74 21.59 27.73
CA PHE A 131 -22.71 22.32 26.92
C PHE A 131 -24.11 22.33 27.58
N ARG A 132 -24.59 21.16 28.05
CA ARG A 132 -25.86 21.06 28.78
C ARG A 132 -25.86 21.90 30.07
N LYS A 133 -24.76 21.91 30.83
CA LYS A 133 -24.61 22.76 32.02
C LYS A 133 -24.66 24.25 31.66
N ASN A 134 -24.01 24.65 30.56
CA ASN A 134 -23.99 26.04 30.11
C ASN A 134 -25.39 26.50 29.67
N GLN A 135 -26.11 25.67 28.90
CA GLN A 135 -27.52 25.92 28.54
C GLN A 135 -28.41 26.11 29.78
N ARG A 136 -28.24 25.31 30.84
CA ARG A 136 -28.99 25.52 32.10
C ARG A 136 -28.64 26.83 32.81
N LYS A 137 -27.40 27.30 32.74
CA LYS A 137 -26.98 28.57 33.36
C LYS A 137 -27.53 29.81 32.64
N TRP A 138 -27.64 29.76 31.31
CA TRP A 138 -28.09 30.91 30.51
C TRP A 138 -29.57 30.83 30.12
N GLY A 139 -30.14 29.63 29.97
CA GLY A 139 -31.56 29.42 29.69
C GLY A 139 -32.48 29.63 30.88
N ALA A 140 -31.96 29.61 32.12
CA ALA A 140 -32.71 29.97 33.32
C ALA A 140 -32.76 31.50 33.59
N ARG A 141 -32.19 32.32 32.69
CA ARG A 141 -32.22 33.80 32.77
C ARG A 141 -33.22 34.44 31.78
N ALA A 142 -33.98 33.63 31.05
CA ALA A 142 -35.06 34.07 30.15
C ALA A 142 -36.42 33.84 30.81
#